data_AF-A0AAV3L6X0-F1
#
_entry.id   AF-A0AAV3L6X0-F1
#
_cell.length_a   1.000
_cell.length_b   1.000
_cell.length_c   1.000
_cell.angle_alpha   90.00
_cell.angle_beta   90.00
_cell.angle_gamma   90.00
#
_symmetry.space_group_name_H-M   'P 1'
#
loop_
_entity.id
_entity.type
_entity.pdbx_description
1 polymer ?
#
loop_
_entity_poly.entity_id
_entity_poly.type
_entity_poly.pdbx_seq_one_letter_code
_entity_poly.pdbx_strand_id
1 'polypeptide(L)'
;MGYTILEPGSAWNTMPCHTHERRMEAYVYFDYANEDTRVFHMMGKPDETKHLVVDNEQAIISPSWSIHSGVGTSNYSFIWAMCGENITYTDMDMVQMDQLK
;
A
#
# COMPACT_ATOMS: atom_id res chain seq x y z
N MET A 1 -1.21 -12.72 5.40
CA MET A 1 -2.18 -12.14 4.46
C MET A 1 -3.28 -11.48 5.25
N GLY A 2 -3.84 -10.39 4.77
CA GLY A 2 -5.01 -9.73 5.35
C GLY A 2 -5.90 -9.15 4.27
N TYR A 3 -7.16 -8.91 4.64
CA TYR A 3 -8.18 -8.31 3.80
C TYR A 3 -8.64 -7.03 4.49
N THR A 4 -8.65 -5.91 3.76
CA THR A 4 -8.99 -4.60 4.32
C THR A 4 -9.98 -3.91 3.39
N ILE A 5 -11.07 -3.41 3.97
CA ILE A 5 -12.13 -2.67 3.28
C ILE A 5 -12.06 -1.24 3.76
N LEU A 6 -12.01 -0.28 2.84
CA LEU A 6 -12.19 1.12 3.20
C LEU A 6 -13.67 1.47 3.21
N GLU A 7 -14.12 2.05 4.31
CA GLU A 7 -15.49 2.57 4.45
C GLU A 7 -15.74 3.69 3.42
N PRO A 8 -17.00 3.87 2.96
CA PRO A 8 -17.36 4.96 2.06
C PRO A 8 -16.86 6.33 2.57
N GLY A 9 -16.19 7.09 1.70
CA GLY A 9 -15.56 8.37 2.05
C GLY A 9 -14.15 8.26 2.63
N SER A 10 -13.64 7.05 2.89
CA SER A 10 -12.24 6.79 3.23
C SER A 10 -11.48 6.25 2.02
N ALA A 11 -10.23 6.66 1.86
CA ALA A 11 -9.45 6.34 0.66
C ALA A 11 -7.98 5.99 0.91
N TRP A 12 -7.44 6.17 2.11
CA TRP A 12 -6.03 5.87 2.41
C TRP A 12 -5.88 4.49 3.02
N ASN A 13 -4.86 3.75 2.57
CA ASN A 13 -4.30 2.62 3.30
C ASN A 13 -2.83 2.86 3.69
N THR A 14 -2.37 2.13 4.71
CA THR A 14 -0.97 2.15 5.21
C THR A 14 -0.40 3.57 5.35
N MET A 15 -1.07 4.39 6.15
CA MET A 15 -0.64 5.76 6.43
C MET A 15 -0.72 6.02 7.95
N PRO A 16 0.38 6.39 8.64
CA PRO A 16 1.75 6.57 8.11
C PRO A 16 2.34 5.30 7.50
N CYS A 17 3.20 5.45 6.49
CA CYS A 17 3.83 4.33 5.79
C CYS A 17 5.12 3.85 6.48
N HIS A 18 5.67 2.76 5.98
CA HIS A 18 6.87 2.12 6.51
C HIS A 18 7.59 1.31 5.42
N THR A 19 8.83 0.92 5.71
CA THR A 19 9.58 -0.10 4.95
C THR A 19 9.94 -1.27 5.88
N HIS A 20 10.36 -2.40 5.31
CA HIS A 20 10.88 -3.52 6.10
C HIS A 20 11.88 -4.34 5.28
N GLU A 21 13.17 -4.22 5.58
CA GLU A 21 14.24 -4.86 4.79
C GLU A 21 14.12 -6.40 4.68
N ARG A 22 13.63 -7.07 5.73
CA ARG A 22 13.59 -8.53 5.83
C ARG A 22 12.36 -9.19 5.22
N ARG A 23 11.42 -8.40 4.70
CA ARG A 23 10.14 -8.88 4.15
C ARG A 23 9.75 -8.08 2.92
N MET A 24 8.86 -8.62 2.11
CA MET A 24 8.25 -7.94 0.98
C MET A 24 6.75 -8.13 1.03
N GLU A 25 6.02 -7.21 0.40
CA GLU A 25 4.57 -7.28 0.32
C GLU A 25 4.07 -7.25 -1.12
N ALA A 26 2.91 -7.86 -1.36
CA ALA A 26 2.14 -7.71 -2.58
C ALA A 26 0.70 -7.31 -2.25
N TYR A 27 0.17 -6.36 -3.01
CA TYR A 27 -1.15 -5.78 -2.83
C TYR A 27 -2.00 -6.09 -4.05
N VAL A 28 -3.26 -6.50 -3.85
CA VAL A 28 -4.27 -6.54 -4.92
C VAL A 28 -5.45 -5.65 -4.53
N TYR A 29 -5.81 -4.74 -5.42
CA TYR A 29 -6.85 -3.74 -5.23
C TYR A 29 -8.11 -4.16 -5.99
N PHE A 30 -9.27 -4.14 -5.34
CA PHE A 30 -10.54 -4.58 -5.94
C PHE A 30 -11.75 -4.00 -5.19
N ASP A 31 -12.97 -4.39 -5.56
CA ASP A 31 -14.24 -3.87 -5.03
C ASP A 31 -14.29 -2.33 -5.02
N TYR A 32 -13.90 -1.74 -6.14
CA TYR A 32 -13.95 -0.29 -6.33
C TYR A 32 -15.39 0.21 -6.27
N ALA A 33 -15.60 1.38 -5.64
CA ALA A 33 -16.93 1.97 -5.51
C ALA A 33 -17.63 2.23 -6.87
N ASN A 34 -16.87 2.48 -7.94
CA ASN A 34 -17.35 2.66 -9.31
C ASN A 34 -16.23 2.39 -10.34
N GLU A 35 -16.59 2.28 -11.62
CA GLU A 35 -15.65 1.98 -12.72
C GLU A 35 -14.58 3.06 -12.98
N ASP A 36 -14.85 4.31 -12.57
CA ASP A 36 -13.92 5.45 -12.70
C ASP A 36 -12.93 5.53 -11.53
N THR A 37 -13.10 4.70 -10.50
CA THR A 37 -12.22 4.71 -9.33
C THR A 37 -10.82 4.26 -9.76
N ARG A 38 -9.80 4.98 -9.30
CA ARG A 38 -8.40 4.60 -9.48
C ARG A 38 -7.67 4.73 -8.16
N VAL A 39 -6.73 3.83 -7.92
CA VAL A 39 -5.83 3.93 -6.77
C VAL A 39 -4.47 4.41 -7.22
N PHE A 40 -3.95 5.44 -6.56
CA PHE A 40 -2.57 5.86 -6.67
C PHE A 40 -1.78 5.09 -5.61
N HIS A 41 -1.16 3.99 -6.02
CA HIS A 41 -0.29 3.19 -5.15
C HIS A 41 1.07 3.89 -5.06
N MET A 42 1.38 4.44 -3.88
CA MET A 42 2.65 5.04 -3.54
C MET A 42 3.68 3.96 -3.23
N MET A 43 4.80 4.04 -3.93
CA MET A 43 5.93 3.12 -3.84
C MET A 43 7.26 3.88 -3.96
N GLY A 44 8.37 3.18 -3.84
CA GLY A 44 9.70 3.76 -3.87
C GLY A 44 10.28 3.95 -2.47
N LYS A 45 11.52 4.45 -2.41
CA LYS A 45 12.11 4.84 -1.12
C LYS A 45 11.34 6.04 -0.55
N PRO A 46 11.29 6.20 0.79
CA PRO A 46 10.55 7.30 1.42
C PRO A 46 10.91 8.71 0.93
N ASP A 47 12.13 8.91 0.45
CA ASP A 47 12.69 10.19 -0.02
C ASP A 47 12.61 10.39 -1.54
N GLU A 48 12.16 9.38 -2.29
CA GLU A 48 12.06 9.37 -3.75
C GLU A 48 10.78 8.64 -4.19
N THR A 49 9.65 9.00 -3.60
CA THR A 49 8.40 8.28 -3.86
C THR A 49 7.97 8.42 -5.33
N LYS A 50 7.33 7.36 -5.81
CA LYS A 50 6.67 7.27 -7.11
C LYS A 50 5.28 6.71 -6.90
N HIS A 51 4.46 6.77 -7.93
CA HIS A 51 3.16 6.12 -7.90
C HIS A 51 2.89 5.30 -9.16
N LEU A 52 2.04 4.31 -9.01
CA LEU A 52 1.36 3.61 -10.08
C LEU A 52 -0.13 3.91 -9.99
N VAL A 53 -0.76 4.18 -11.13
CA VAL A 53 -2.21 4.27 -11.22
C VAL A 53 -2.75 2.87 -11.46
N VAL A 54 -3.56 2.39 -10.52
CA VAL A 54 -4.00 1.00 -10.43
C VAL A 54 -5.50 0.91 -10.66
N ASP A 55 -5.88 0.09 -11.63
CA ASP A 55 -7.28 -0.24 -11.95
C ASP A 55 -7.80 -1.37 -11.06
N ASN A 56 -9.11 -1.62 -11.12
CA ASN A 56 -9.75 -2.70 -10.37
C ASN A 56 -9.14 -4.07 -10.72
N GLU A 57 -8.98 -4.93 -9.71
CA GLU A 57 -8.40 -6.28 -9.79
C GLU A 57 -6.93 -6.34 -10.27
N GLN A 58 -6.19 -5.24 -10.15
CA GLN A 58 -4.76 -5.21 -10.42
C GLN A 58 -3.93 -5.39 -9.14
N ALA A 59 -2.77 -6.01 -9.30
CA ALA A 59 -1.85 -6.29 -8.22
C ALA A 59 -0.50 -5.58 -8.40
N ILE A 60 0.11 -5.17 -7.29
CA ILE A 60 1.39 -4.48 -7.20
C ILE A 60 2.33 -5.26 -6.28
N ILE A 61 3.59 -5.36 -6.70
CA ILE A 61 4.67 -5.96 -5.92
C ILE A 61 5.47 -4.82 -5.28
N SER A 62 5.62 -4.85 -3.95
CA SER A 62 6.45 -3.91 -3.19
C SER A 62 7.73 -4.60 -2.74
N PRO A 63 8.91 -4.25 -3.31
CA PRO A 63 10.19 -4.77 -2.82
C PRO A 63 10.50 -4.22 -1.42
N SER A 64 11.34 -4.92 -0.64
CA SER A 64 11.59 -4.61 0.78
C SER A 64 11.96 -3.16 1.12
N TRP A 65 12.68 -2.50 0.20
CA TRP A 65 13.16 -1.12 0.34
C TRP A 65 12.10 -0.06 -0.01
N SER A 66 10.96 -0.49 -0.54
CA SER A 66 9.87 0.38 -0.98
C SER A 66 8.83 0.53 0.11
N ILE A 67 8.25 1.73 0.21
CA ILE A 67 6.98 1.89 0.90
C ILE A 67 5.85 1.21 0.10
N HIS A 68 4.72 0.97 0.76
CA HIS A 68 3.49 0.48 0.15
C HIS A 68 2.30 1.16 0.82
N SER A 69 1.86 2.28 0.23
CA SER A 69 0.67 3.01 0.64
C SER A 69 -0.18 3.31 -0.59
N GLY A 70 -1.46 3.58 -0.43
CA GLY A 70 -2.39 3.79 -1.53
C GLY A 70 -3.44 4.80 -1.15
N VAL A 71 -3.81 5.62 -2.14
CA VAL A 71 -4.97 6.51 -2.06
C VAL A 71 -5.90 6.32 -3.24
N GLY A 72 -7.16 6.02 -2.96
CA GLY A 72 -8.21 5.91 -3.96
C GLY A 72 -8.83 7.26 -4.31
N THR A 73 -9.36 7.38 -5.52
CA THR A 73 -10.31 8.47 -5.86
C THR A 73 -11.70 8.24 -5.25
N SER A 74 -11.97 7.03 -4.76
CA SER A 74 -13.11 6.64 -3.93
C SER A 74 -12.69 5.49 -2.99
N ASN A 75 -13.62 4.94 -2.22
CA ASN A 75 -13.37 3.74 -1.40
C ASN A 75 -13.16 2.49 -2.27
N TYR A 76 -12.40 1.55 -1.73
CA TYR A 76 -12.01 0.28 -2.34
C TYR A 76 -11.68 -0.76 -1.26
N SER A 77 -11.54 -2.01 -1.67
CA SER A 77 -10.97 -3.08 -0.85
C SER A 77 -9.59 -3.48 -1.37
N PHE A 78 -8.76 -4.04 -0.49
CA PHE A 78 -7.51 -4.66 -0.92
C PHE A 78 -7.14 -5.85 -0.05
N ILE A 79 -6.38 -6.78 -0.65
CA ILE A 79 -5.71 -7.86 0.05
C ILE A 79 -4.22 -7.57 0.01
N TRP A 80 -3.56 -7.77 1.15
CA TRP A 80 -2.11 -7.71 1.25
C TRP A 80 -1.57 -9.09 1.65
N ALA A 81 -0.47 -9.46 1.02
CA ALA A 81 0.28 -10.67 1.32
C ALA A 81 1.73 -10.29 1.61
N MET A 82 2.31 -10.90 2.63
CA MET A 82 3.68 -10.63 3.05
C MET A 82 4.44 -11.95 3.18
N CYS A 83 5.70 -11.97 2.75
CA CYS A 83 6.63 -13.04 3.04
C CYS A 83 8.04 -12.48 3.27
N GLY A 84 8.94 -13.30 3.81
CA GLY A 84 10.32 -12.90 4.06
C GLY A 84 11.01 -13.82 5.06
N GLU A 85 12.09 -13.33 5.66
CA GLU A 85 12.91 -14.06 6.62
C GLU A 85 12.18 -14.30 7.96
N ASN A 86 11.28 -13.40 8.36
CA ASN A 86 10.57 -13.48 9.64
C ASN A 86 9.08 -13.12 9.50
N ILE A 87 8.32 -13.37 10.57
CA ILE A 87 6.90 -13.01 10.72
C ILE A 87 6.68 -11.98 11.84
N THR A 88 7.73 -11.24 12.21
CA THR A 88 7.69 -10.24 13.27
C THR A 88 7.14 -8.95 12.68
N TYR A 89 5.82 -8.74 12.71
CA TYR A 89 5.20 -7.59 12.04
C TYR A 89 5.60 -6.22 12.62
N THR A 90 6.11 -6.17 13.86
CA THR A 90 6.65 -4.93 14.47
C THR A 90 8.05 -4.55 14.01
N ASP A 91 8.71 -5.43 13.26
CA ASP A 91 10.06 -5.24 12.75
C ASP A 91 10.02 -4.45 11.43
N MET A 92 9.82 -3.13 11.54
CA MET A 92 9.64 -2.23 10.40
C MET A 92 10.17 -0.85 10.73
N ASP A 93 10.52 -0.09 9.69
CA ASP A 93 11.01 1.27 9.79
C ASP A 93 9.87 2.23 9.44
N MET A 94 9.26 2.83 10.46
CA MET A 94 8.17 3.80 10.29
C MET A 94 8.70 5.11 9.68
N VAL A 95 7.99 5.63 8.68
CA VAL A 95 8.32 6.92 8.07
C VAL A 95 7.50 8.02 8.75
N GLN A 96 8.18 9.05 9.25
CA GLN A 96 7.50 10.22 9.82
C GLN A 96 6.87 11.08 8.71
N MET A 97 5.70 11.64 8.98
CA MET A 97 4.91 12.36 7.96
C MET A 97 5.63 13.57 7.38
N ASP A 98 6.48 14.24 8.16
CA ASP A 98 7.29 15.38 7.75
C ASP A 98 8.52 15.00 6.91
N GLN A 99 8.81 13.71 6.78
CA GLN A 99 9.95 13.17 6.01
C GLN A 99 9.56 12.65 4.62
N LEU A 100 8.26 12.53 4.34
CA LEU A 100 7.76 12.10 3.02
C LEU A 100 8.06 13.15 1.94
N LYS A 101 8.49 12.69 0.77
CA LYS A 101 8.80 13.53 -0.40
C LYS A 101 8.08 13.07 -1.66
#